data_AF-A0AAN7Q986-F1
#
_entry.id   AF-A0AAN7Q986-F1
#
_cell.length_a   1.000
_cell.length_b   1.000
_cell.length_c   1.000
_cell.angle_alpha   90.00
_cell.angle_beta   90.00
_cell.angle_gamma   90.00
#
_symmetry.space_group_name_H-M   'P 1'
#
loop_
_entity.id
_entity.type
_entity.pdbx_description
1 polymer ?
#
loop_
_entity_poly.entity_id
_entity_poly.type
_entity_poly.pdbx_seq_one_letter_code
_entity_poly.pdbx_strand_id
1 'polypeptide(L)'
;MPLQTTDDFDSFEQKLQYDNICNKLNPSLVSVGGNDLRSCVANMMRRLMSDSLGEMFSYLGKTINDTKKLLFSKHKLCSSVHVAARKLFKDATDDKIKILLCNWLKEAKTRRTRRDKRYENQNVRMTP
;
A
#
# COMPACT_ATOMS: atom_id res chain seq x y z
N MET A 1 -4.49 -7.99 9.42
CA MET A 1 -3.54 -8.46 8.39
C MET A 1 -3.77 -7.66 7.12
N PRO A 2 -2.72 -7.30 6.36
CA PRO A 2 -2.88 -6.61 5.07
C PRO A 2 -3.48 -7.55 4.01
N LEU A 3 -4.07 -6.97 2.96
CA LEU A 3 -4.61 -7.70 1.80
C LEU A 3 -3.48 -8.41 1.03
N GLN A 4 -3.74 -9.64 0.58
CA GLN A 4 -2.72 -10.49 -0.02
C GLN A 4 -2.92 -10.69 -1.52
N THR A 5 -4.16 -10.78 -1.97
CA THR A 5 -4.51 -11.09 -3.37
C THR A 5 -5.30 -9.95 -4.01
N THR A 6 -5.38 -9.96 -5.34
CA THR A 6 -6.24 -9.05 -6.11
C THR A 6 -7.72 -9.30 -5.79
N ASP A 7 -8.12 -10.54 -5.54
CA ASP A 7 -9.51 -10.89 -5.23
C ASP A 7 -9.93 -10.35 -3.85
N ASP A 8 -9.04 -10.44 -2.86
CA ASP A 8 -9.24 -9.82 -1.55
C ASP A 8 -9.39 -8.30 -1.68
N PHE A 9 -8.54 -7.71 -2.53
CA PHE A 9 -8.54 -6.29 -2.79
C PHE A 9 -9.86 -5.83 -3.43
N ASP A 10 -10.30 -6.52 -4.48
CA ASP A 10 -11.55 -6.20 -5.19
C ASP A 10 -12.76 -6.40 -4.28
N SER A 11 -12.77 -7.49 -3.50
CA SER A 11 -13.80 -7.73 -2.49
C SER A 11 -13.84 -6.64 -1.41
N PHE A 12 -12.68 -6.15 -0.98
CA PHE A 12 -12.61 -5.06 -0.02
C PHE A 12 -13.04 -3.72 -0.62
N GLU A 13 -12.68 -3.44 -1.88
CA GLU A 13 -13.14 -2.24 -2.59
C GLU A 13 -14.65 -2.21 -2.80
N GLN A 14 -15.25 -3.35 -3.13
CA GLN A 14 -16.70 -3.47 -3.17
C GLN A 14 -17.33 -3.16 -1.81
N LYS A 15 -16.73 -3.64 -0.71
CA LYS A 15 -17.19 -3.32 0.65
C LYS A 15 -17.02 -1.84 1.01
N LEU A 16 -16.03 -1.15 0.44
CA LEU A 16 -15.84 0.30 0.60
C LEU A 16 -16.90 1.14 -0.16
N GLN A 17 -17.80 0.49 -0.91
CA GLN A 17 -18.99 1.15 -1.43
C GLN A 17 -20.00 1.51 -0.34
N TYR A 18 -19.95 0.82 0.80
CA TYR A 18 -20.84 1.08 1.93
C TYR A 18 -20.18 2.03 2.94
N ASP A 19 -20.91 3.08 3.33
CA ASP A 19 -20.41 4.16 4.20
C ASP A 19 -19.90 3.66 5.55
N ASN A 20 -20.49 2.60 6.09
CA ASN A 20 -20.11 2.01 7.37
C ASN A 20 -18.66 1.45 7.38
N ILE A 21 -18.14 0.96 6.25
CA ILE A 21 -16.76 0.47 6.16
C ILE A 21 -15.81 1.62 5.89
N CYS A 22 -16.17 2.55 5.00
CA CYS A 22 -15.37 3.75 4.72
C CYS A 22 -15.14 4.59 5.99
N ASN A 23 -16.18 4.76 6.81
CA ASN A 23 -16.14 5.48 8.08
C ASN A 23 -15.24 4.80 9.13
N LYS A 24 -14.97 3.50 9.00
CA LYS A 24 -14.02 2.76 9.85
C LYS A 24 -12.60 2.77 9.29
N LEU A 25 -12.46 2.77 7.96
CA LEU A 25 -11.16 2.73 7.31
C LEU A 25 -10.34 4.00 7.58
N ASN A 26 -10.93 5.18 7.38
CA ASN A 26 -10.18 6.43 7.53
C ASN A 26 -9.63 6.62 8.95
N PRO A 27 -10.39 6.44 10.05
CA PRO A 27 -9.84 6.47 11.41
C PRO A 27 -8.75 5.41 11.65
N SER A 28 -8.93 4.21 11.10
CA SER A 28 -7.94 3.13 11.20
C SER A 28 -6.63 3.48 10.50
N LEU A 29 -6.67 4.18 9.36
CA LEU A 29 -5.45 4.67 8.68
C LEU A 29 -4.80 5.82 9.45
N VAL A 30 -5.61 6.74 10.00
CA VAL A 30 -5.11 7.85 10.83
C VAL A 30 -4.39 7.32 12.07
N SER A 31 -4.89 6.26 12.71
CA SER A 31 -4.27 5.70 13.91
C SER A 31 -2.91 5.02 13.66
N VAL A 32 -2.58 4.71 12.40
CA VAL A 32 -1.26 4.17 12.04
C VAL A 32 -0.16 5.21 12.26
N GLY A 33 -0.43 6.48 11.90
CA GLY A 33 0.52 7.59 12.08
C GLY A 33 1.87 7.42 11.38
N GLY A 34 2.82 8.26 11.79
CA GLY A 34 4.20 8.29 11.31
C GLY A 34 4.88 9.57 11.79
N ASN A 35 6.22 9.57 11.85
CA ASN A 35 6.99 10.75 12.28
C ASN A 35 7.00 11.84 11.21
N ASP A 36 6.82 11.45 9.95
CA ASP A 36 6.75 12.34 8.80
C ASP A 36 5.76 11.79 7.76
N LEU A 37 5.44 12.59 6.75
CA LEU A 37 4.49 12.20 5.71
C LEU A 37 4.93 10.92 4.97
N ARG A 38 6.23 10.73 4.76
CA ARG A 38 6.78 9.56 4.03
C ARG A 38 6.55 8.27 4.80
N SER A 39 6.92 8.24 6.08
CA SER A 39 6.73 7.13 6.98
C SER A 39 5.25 6.86 7.22
N CYS A 40 4.42 7.90 7.34
CA CYS A 40 2.97 7.81 7.46
C CYS A 40 2.34 7.08 6.26
N VAL A 41 2.57 7.56 5.04
CA VAL A 41 2.05 6.91 3.82
C VAL A 41 2.57 5.47 3.70
N ALA A 42 3.85 5.23 4.01
CA ALA A 42 4.42 3.89 3.96
C ALA A 42 3.77 2.94 4.98
N ASN A 43 3.48 3.41 6.20
CA ASN A 43 2.83 2.61 7.24
C ASN A 43 1.38 2.30 6.86
N MET A 44 0.63 3.29 6.34
CA MET A 44 -0.72 3.09 5.83
C MET A 44 -0.75 2.01 4.74
N MET A 45 0.15 2.11 3.75
CA MET A 45 0.20 1.11 2.67
C MET A 45 0.54 -0.30 3.18
N ARG A 46 1.46 -0.43 4.16
CA ARG A 46 1.75 -1.73 4.81
C ARG A 46 0.57 -2.27 5.61
N ARG A 47 -0.31 -1.41 6.12
CA ARG A 47 -1.54 -1.81 6.81
C ARG A 47 -2.60 -2.30 5.82
N LEU A 48 -2.64 -1.71 4.62
CA LEU A 48 -3.63 -2.00 3.58
C LEU A 48 -3.28 -3.26 2.79
N MET A 49 -2.04 -3.40 2.32
CA MET A 49 -1.66 -4.46 1.38
C MET A 49 -0.25 -4.98 1.59
N SER A 50 -0.07 -6.24 1.24
CA SER A 50 1.23 -6.90 1.18
C SER A 50 2.09 -6.36 0.04
N ASP A 51 3.39 -6.64 0.09
CA ASP A 51 4.29 -6.28 -1.02
C ASP A 51 3.98 -7.12 -2.28
N SER A 52 3.57 -8.38 -2.13
CA SER A 52 3.14 -9.22 -3.26
C SER A 52 1.94 -8.62 -3.99
N LEU A 53 0.94 -8.14 -3.25
CA LEU A 53 -0.20 -7.43 -3.84
C LEU A 53 0.25 -6.08 -4.43
N GLY A 54 1.07 -5.32 -3.71
CA GLY A 54 1.58 -4.02 -4.17
C GLY A 54 2.35 -4.10 -5.49
N GLU A 55 3.02 -5.21 -5.78
CA GLU A 55 3.68 -5.47 -7.06
C GLU A 55 2.72 -5.51 -8.25
N MET A 56 1.47 -5.89 -8.04
CA MET A 56 0.44 -5.96 -9.08
C MET A 56 -0.06 -4.57 -9.50
N PHE A 57 0.22 -3.53 -8.71
CA PHE A 57 -0.26 -2.18 -8.94
C PHE A 57 0.84 -1.21 -9.38
N SER A 58 0.41 -0.16 -10.08
CA SER A 58 1.13 1.10 -10.20
C SER A 58 0.14 2.25 -10.04
N TYR A 59 0.63 3.45 -9.69
CA TYR A 59 -0.28 4.55 -9.40
C TYR A 59 -1.20 4.91 -10.57
N LEU A 60 -0.66 5.00 -11.79
CA LEU A 60 -1.39 5.35 -13.02
C LEU A 60 -1.67 4.15 -13.96
N GLY A 61 -1.42 2.91 -13.52
CA GLY A 61 -1.39 1.77 -14.43
C GLY A 61 -0.14 1.85 -15.33
N LYS A 62 0.54 0.73 -15.54
CA LYS A 62 1.73 0.70 -16.40
C LYS A 62 1.98 -0.70 -16.89
N THR A 63 2.29 -0.84 -18.17
CA THR A 63 2.86 -2.07 -18.72
C THR A 63 4.39 -1.96 -18.68
N ILE A 64 5.07 -2.94 -18.09
CA ILE A 64 6.52 -3.04 -18.07
C ILE A 64 6.89 -4.48 -18.45
N ASN A 65 7.69 -4.68 -19.48
CA ASN A 65 8.14 -6.00 -19.94
C ASN A 65 6.97 -7.00 -20.00
N ASP A 66 5.92 -6.64 -20.75
CA ASP A 66 4.67 -7.40 -20.93
C ASP A 66 3.83 -7.67 -19.67
N THR A 67 4.28 -7.17 -18.51
CA THR A 67 3.51 -7.24 -17.26
C THR A 67 2.65 -5.99 -17.11
N LYS A 68 1.32 -6.16 -17.21
CA LYS A 68 0.34 -5.09 -17.00
C LYS A 68 0.06 -4.91 -15.51
N LYS A 69 0.43 -3.75 -14.96
CA LYS A 69 0.08 -3.36 -13.59
C LYS A 69 -1.26 -2.63 -13.55
N LEU A 70 -2.06 -2.96 -12.53
CA LEU A 70 -3.36 -2.35 -12.26
C LEU A 70 -3.23 -0.89 -11.81
N LEU A 71 -4.21 -0.08 -12.19
CA LEU A 71 -4.30 1.35 -11.84
C LEU A 71 -4.71 1.53 -10.38
N PHE A 72 -3.82 1.95 -9.49
CA PHE A 72 -4.18 2.13 -8.07
C PHE A 72 -5.01 3.40 -7.83
N SER A 73 -4.74 4.50 -8.53
CA SER A 73 -5.34 5.81 -8.23
C SER A 73 -6.86 5.89 -8.41
N LYS A 74 -7.48 4.92 -9.10
CA LYS A 74 -8.94 4.86 -9.28
C LYS A 74 -9.70 4.25 -8.09
N HIS A 75 -8.99 3.66 -7.13
CA HIS A 75 -9.61 2.90 -6.05
C HIS A 75 -9.87 3.75 -4.80
N LYS A 76 -10.91 3.42 -4.02
CA LYS A 76 -11.27 4.19 -2.82
C LYS A 76 -10.20 4.08 -1.74
N LEU A 77 -9.49 2.95 -1.66
CA LEU A 77 -8.28 2.77 -0.84
C LEU A 77 -7.27 3.89 -1.08
N CYS A 78 -7.02 4.27 -2.33
CA CYS A 78 -6.12 5.37 -2.66
C CYS A 78 -6.65 6.69 -2.08
N SER A 79 -7.93 6.99 -2.30
CA SER A 79 -8.59 8.18 -1.74
C SER A 79 -8.53 8.21 -0.21
N SER A 80 -8.74 7.07 0.45
CA SER A 80 -8.63 6.94 1.91
C SER A 80 -7.23 7.24 2.42
N VAL A 81 -6.18 6.84 1.72
CA VAL A 81 -4.79 7.22 2.08
C VAL A 81 -4.59 8.73 1.96
N HIS A 82 -5.06 9.36 0.88
CA HIS A 82 -4.99 10.82 0.73
C HIS A 82 -5.71 11.55 1.86
N VAL A 83 -6.94 11.13 2.18
CA VAL A 83 -7.74 11.72 3.26
C VAL A 83 -7.04 11.57 4.61
N ALA A 84 -6.55 10.37 4.93
CA ALA A 84 -5.89 10.10 6.19
C ALA A 84 -4.56 10.86 6.33
N ALA A 85 -3.76 10.92 5.26
CA ALA A 85 -2.50 11.64 5.24
C ALA A 85 -2.69 13.15 5.45
N ARG A 86 -3.65 13.79 4.76
CA ARG A 86 -3.95 15.22 4.93
C ARG A 86 -4.52 15.56 6.31
N LYS A 87 -5.22 14.60 6.95
CA LYS A 87 -5.71 14.78 8.31
C LYS A 87 -4.58 14.84 9.34
N LEU A 88 -3.49 14.10 9.13
CA LEU A 88 -2.32 14.09 10.00
C LEU A 88 -1.29 15.17 9.65
N PHE A 89 -1.12 15.46 8.36
CA PHE A 89 -0.14 16.40 7.83
C PHE A 89 -0.87 17.44 6.97
N LYS A 90 -1.24 18.56 7.59
CA LYS A 90 -2.10 19.59 6.97
C LYS A 90 -1.51 20.20 5.69
N ASP A 91 -0.18 20.28 5.60
CA ASP A 91 0.53 20.83 4.43
C ASP A 91 0.86 19.78 3.36
N ALA A 92 0.33 18.56 3.51
CA ALA A 92 0.51 17.50 2.52
C ALA A 92 -0.35 17.80 1.27
N THR A 93 0.32 18.01 0.15
CA THR A 93 -0.35 18.15 -1.16
C THR A 93 -0.59 16.79 -1.80
N ASP A 94 -1.54 16.73 -2.72
CA ASP A 94 -1.84 15.51 -3.47
C ASP A 94 -0.64 15.01 -4.27
N ASP A 95 0.16 15.92 -4.83
CA ASP A 95 1.37 15.55 -5.55
C ASP A 95 2.41 14.91 -4.63
N LYS A 96 2.61 15.45 -3.42
CA LYS A 96 3.53 14.85 -2.43
C LYS A 96 3.07 13.43 -2.06
N ILE A 97 1.79 13.26 -1.75
CA ILE A 97 1.23 11.95 -1.37
C ILE A 97 1.31 10.97 -2.55
N LYS A 98 0.97 11.41 -3.76
CA LYS A 98 1.08 10.63 -5.00
C LYS A 98 2.50 10.15 -5.25
N ILE A 99 3.51 11.01 -5.10
CA ILE A 99 4.92 10.63 -5.28
C ILE A 99 5.30 9.52 -4.28
N LEU A 100 4.87 9.65 -3.02
CA LEU A 100 5.14 8.67 -1.97
C LEU A 100 4.44 7.33 -2.26
N LEU A 101 3.17 7.35 -2.69
CA LEU A 101 2.45 6.15 -3.12
C LEU A 101 3.13 5.48 -4.33
N CYS A 102 3.53 6.27 -5.33
CA CYS A 102 4.28 5.78 -6.48
C CYS A 102 5.56 5.05 -6.06
N ASN A 103 6.34 5.67 -5.17
CA ASN A 103 7.60 5.12 -4.69
C ASN A 103 7.35 3.83 -3.89
N TRP A 104 6.36 3.82 -3.01
CA TRP A 104 6.01 2.63 -2.24
C TRP A 104 5.61 1.45 -3.15
N LEU A 105 4.79 1.68 -4.18
CA LEU A 105 4.38 0.64 -5.14
C LEU A 105 5.56 0.15 -6.00
N LYS A 106 6.43 1.05 -6.46
CA LYS A 106 7.64 0.70 -7.22
C LYS A 106 8.59 -0.18 -6.40
N GLU A 107 8.75 0.12 -5.13
CA GLU A 107 9.65 -0.58 -4.22
C GLU A 107 9.10 -1.92 -3.72
N ALA A 108 7.82 -2.25 -3.96
CA ALA A 108 7.19 -3.47 -3.44
C ALA A 108 7.98 -4.74 -3.79
N LYS A 109 8.39 -4.89 -5.05
CA LYS A 109 9.25 -6.00 -5.50
C LYS A 109 10.56 -6.07 -4.74
N THR A 110 11.25 -4.94 -4.65
CA THR A 110 12.51 -4.85 -3.92
C THR A 110 12.34 -5.21 -2.45
N ARG A 111 11.27 -4.76 -1.80
CA ARG A 111 10.96 -5.09 -0.40
C ARG A 111 10.68 -6.58 -0.22
N ARG A 112 9.89 -7.19 -1.10
CA ARG A 112 9.62 -8.64 -1.09
C ARG A 112 10.91 -9.43 -1.27
N THR A 113 11.66 -9.20 -2.34
CA THR A 113 12.92 -9.93 -2.60
C THR A 113 13.93 -9.80 -1.46
N ARG A 114 14.04 -8.62 -0.83
CA ARG A 114 14.92 -8.44 0.34
C ARG A 114 14.45 -9.25 1.55
N ARG A 115 13.14 -9.38 1.75
CA ARG A 115 12.58 -10.18 2.84
C ARG A 115 12.78 -11.67 2.59
N ASP A 116 12.54 -12.14 1.38
CA ASP A 116 12.71 -13.55 1.00
C ASP A 116 14.17 -13.99 1.18
N LYS A 117 15.13 -13.19 0.68
CA LYS A 117 16.57 -13.43 0.90
C LYS A 117 16.97 -13.49 2.37
N ARG A 118 16.32 -12.70 3.24
CA ARG A 118 16.59 -12.74 4.69
C ARG A 118 16.12 -14.05 5.30
N TYR A 119 14.96 -14.57 4.88
CA TYR A 119 14.45 -15.86 5.33
C TYR A 119 15.32 -17.01 4.84
N GLU A 120 15.75 -16.99 3.58
CA GLU A 120 16.70 -17.97 3.03
C GLU A 120 17.99 -18.01 3.86
N ASN A 121 18.60 -16.85 4.11
CA ASN A 121 19.83 -16.75 4.90
C ASN A 121 19.67 -17.21 6.36
N GLN A 122 18.47 -17.07 6.94
CA GLN A 122 18.18 -17.56 8.28
C GLN A 122 18.01 -19.08 8.30
N ASN A 123 17.35 -19.66 7.30
CA ASN A 123 17.14 -21.10 7.20
C ASN A 123 18.46 -21.85 6.93
N VAL A 124 19.34 -21.31 6.08
CA VAL A 124 20.68 -21.88 5.83
C VAL A 124 21.56 -21.90 7.08
N ARG A 125 21.36 -20.97 8.02
CA ARG A 125 22.09 -20.95 9.31
C ARG A 125 21.55 -21.94 10.33
N MET A 126 20.39 -22.55 10.09
CA MET A 126 19.73 -23.49 11.00
C MET A 126 19.78 -24.95 10.51
N THR A 127 20.30 -25.21 9.31
CA THR A 127 20.59 -26.58 8.84
C THR A 127 21.85 -27.11 9.52
N PRO A 128 21.81 -28.32 10.13
CA PRO A 128 22.94 -28.91 10.88
C PRO A 128 24.23 -29.08 10.06
#